data_AF-A0A4U1BRS5-F1
#
_entry.id   AF-A0A4U1BRS5-F1
#
_cell.length_a   1.000
_cell.length_b   1.000
_cell.length_c   1.000
_cell.angle_alpha   90.00
_cell.angle_beta   90.00
_cell.angle_gamma   90.00
#
_symmetry.space_group_name_H-M   'P 1'
#
loop_
_entity.id
_entity.type
_entity.pdbx_description
1 polymer ?
#
loop_
_entity_poly.entity_id
_entity_poly.type
_entity_poly.pdbx_seq_one_letter_code
_entity_poly.pdbx_strand_id
1 'polypeptide(L)' 'MKPAQQQLIERIRTLLPHWEEHNQAHILEMERWREQLIQHELAELADSLLEVVEQMRGTSDALNQALSQVPEQSQQ' A
#
# COMPACT_ATOMS: atom_id res chain seq x y z
N MET A 1 -16.78 -20.45 12.78
CA MET A 1 -16.49 -19.03 13.07
C MET A 1 -17.81 -18.29 13.33
N LYS A 2 -17.86 -17.25 14.19
CA LYS A 2 -19.12 -16.48 14.37
C LYS A 2 -19.46 -15.71 13.08
N PRO A 3 -20.73 -15.53 12.67
CA PRO A 3 -21.08 -14.86 11.41
C PRO A 3 -20.47 -13.46 11.27
N ALA A 4 -20.49 -12.65 12.33
CA ALA A 4 -19.89 -11.32 12.33
C ALA A 4 -18.36 -11.34 12.12
N GLN A 5 -17.68 -12.36 12.64
CA GLN A 5 -16.24 -12.54 12.46
C GLN A 5 -15.92 -12.95 11.01
N GLN A 6 -16.77 -13.76 10.39
CA GLN A 6 -16.64 -14.12 8.98
C GLN A 6 -16.76 -12.91 8.06
N GLN A 7 -17.79 -12.09 8.27
CA GLN A 7 -18.00 -10.87 7.50
C GLN A 7 -16.83 -9.88 7.66
N LEU A 8 -16.27 -9.76 8.88
CA LEU A 8 -15.10 -8.93 9.13
C LEU A 8 -13.88 -9.42 8.34
N ILE A 9 -13.59 -10.73 8.38
CA ILE A 9 -12.46 -11.32 7.65
C ILE A 9 -12.61 -11.15 6.14
N GLU A 10 -13.81 -11.35 5.60
CA GLU A 10 -14.10 -11.11 4.17
C GLU A 10 -13.84 -9.65 3.80
N ARG A 11 -14.28 -8.71 4.64
CA ARG A 11 -14.04 -7.29 4.41
C ARG A 11 -12.55 -6.93 4.43
N ILE A 12 -11.78 -7.45 5.39
CA ILE A 12 -10.32 -7.24 5.46
C ILE A 12 -9.63 -7.85 4.24
N ARG A 13 -10.02 -9.07 3.84
CA ARG A 13 -9.48 -9.75 2.65
C ARG A 13 -9.69 -8.97 1.36
N THR A 14 -10.79 -8.22 1.25
CA THR A 14 -11.04 -7.36 0.08
C THR A 14 -10.31 -6.02 0.19
N LEU A 15 -10.28 -5.41 1.37
CA LEU A 15 -9.74 -4.06 1.53
C LEU A 15 -8.22 -4.00 1.45
N LEU A 16 -7.49 -4.95 2.04
CA LEU A 16 -6.03 -4.88 2.06
C LEU A 16 -5.40 -4.94 0.65
N PRO A 17 -5.79 -5.88 -0.25
CA PRO A 17 -5.28 -5.89 -1.62
C PRO A 17 -5.64 -4.63 -2.40
N HIS A 18 -6.84 -4.09 -2.19
CA HIS A 18 -7.29 -2.88 -2.87
C HIS A 18 -6.49 -1.65 -2.45
N TRP A 19 -6.22 -1.50 -1.15
CA TRP A 19 -5.35 -0.44 -0.63
C TRP A 19 -3.94 -0.57 -1.18
N GLU A 20 -3.42 -1.79 -1.28
CA GLU A 20 -2.09 -2.00 -1.83
C GLU A 20 -1.99 -1.64 -3.31
N GLU A 21 -2.98 -2.02 -4.11
CA GLU A 21 -3.07 -1.60 -5.52
C GLU A 21 -3.05 -0.08 -5.67
N HIS A 22 -3.80 0.64 -4.82
CA HIS A 22 -3.84 2.11 -4.83
C HIS A 22 -2.50 2.72 -4.38
N ASN A 23 -1.89 2.16 -3.34
CA ASN A 23 -0.60 2.61 -2.85
C ASN A 23 0.50 2.46 -3.92
N GLN A 24 0.51 1.34 -4.65
CA GLN A 24 1.42 1.11 -5.75
C GLN A 24 1.22 2.09 -6.91
N ALA A 25 -0.03 2.45 -7.24
CA ALA A 25 -0.33 3.47 -8.23
C ALA A 25 0.23 4.85 -7.82
N HIS A 26 0.06 5.22 -6.56
CA HIS A 26 0.58 6.48 -6.03
C HIS A 26 2.11 6.51 -5.94
N ILE A 27 2.78 5.38 -5.62
CA ILE A 27 4.25 5.29 -5.67
C ILE A 27 4.75 5.66 -7.07
N LEU A 28 4.15 5.09 -8.11
CA LEU A 28 4.55 5.35 -9.50
C LEU A 28 4.35 6.82 -9.90
N GLU A 29 3.28 7.46 -9.44
CA GLU A 29 3.03 8.88 -9.67
C GLU A 29 4.05 9.77 -8.95
N MET A 30 4.35 9.48 -7.68
CA MET A 30 5.33 10.24 -6.90
C MET A 30 6.75 10.11 -7.47
N GLU A 31 7.12 8.92 -7.95
CA GLU A 31 8.41 8.72 -8.64
C GLU A 31 8.51 9.58 -9.90
N ARG A 32 7.45 9.65 -10.72
CA ARG A 32 7.41 10.53 -11.90
C ARG A 32 7.49 12.01 -11.54
N TRP A 33 6.87 12.44 -10.45
CA TRP A 33 6.98 13.83 -9.99
C TRP A 33 8.38 14.13 -9.47
N ARG A 34 8.98 13.21 -8.70
CA ARG A 34 10.35 13.33 -8.23
C ARG A 34 11.33 13.52 -9.39
N GLU A 35 11.20 12.76 -10.47
CA GLU A 35 12.02 12.92 -11.68
C GLU A 35 11.88 14.32 -12.29
N GLN A 36 10.65 14.84 -12.38
CA GLN A 36 10.41 16.21 -12.86
C GLN A 36 11.03 17.26 -11.93
N LEU A 37 10.93 17.08 -10.61
CA LEU A 37 11.54 18.01 -9.65
C LEU A 37 13.06 18.07 -9.80
N ILE A 38 13.72 16.94 -10.07
CA ILE A 38 15.16 16.91 -10.37
C ILE A 38 15.47 17.72 -11.63
N GLN A 39 14.66 17.59 -12.69
CA GLN A 39 14.82 18.37 -13.93
C GLN A 39 14.62 19.88 -13.73
N HIS A 40 13.85 20.26 -12.70
CA HIS A 40 13.61 21.64 -12.31
C HIS A 40 14.55 22.17 -11.22
N GLU A 41 15.62 21.44 -10.90
CA GLU A 41 16.61 21.81 -9.86
C GLU A 41 16.01 21.96 -8.45
N LEU A 42 14.86 21.32 -8.18
CA LEU A 42 14.16 21.33 -6.89
C LEU A 42 14.56 20.12 -6.03
N ALA A 43 15.86 20.00 -5.74
CA ALA A 43 16.44 18.81 -5.10
C ALA A 43 15.84 18.48 -3.72
N GLU A 44 15.67 19.47 -2.83
CA GLU A 44 15.13 19.23 -1.48
C GLU A 44 13.70 18.66 -1.49
N LEU A 45 12.87 19.12 -2.44
CA LEU A 45 11.52 18.59 -2.61
C LEU A 45 11.53 17.21 -3.25
N ALA A 46 12.47 16.94 -4.16
CA ALA A 46 12.67 15.62 -4.74
C ALA A 46 13.10 14.58 -3.69
N ASP A 47 13.96 14.98 -2.75
CA ASP A 47 14.38 14.15 -1.61
C ASP A 47 13.20 13.92 -0.65
N SER A 48 12.39 14.95 -0.39
CA SER A 48 11.17 14.79 0.41
C SER A 48 10.18 13.80 -0.22
N LEU A 49 10.02 13.81 -1.56
CA LEU A 49 9.19 12.81 -2.25
C LEU A 49 9.80 11.40 -2.21
N LEU A 50 11.13 11.28 -2.22
CA LEU A 50 11.78 9.98 -2.06
C LEU A 50 11.44 9.37 -0.70
N GLU A 51 11.53 10.15 0.38
CA GLU A 51 11.16 9.69 1.73
C GLU A 51 9.70 9.22 1.79
N VAL A 52 8.78 9.93 1.12
CA VAL A 52 7.38 9.51 1.05
C VAL A 52 7.24 8.18 0.29
N VAL A 53 7.92 8.03 -0.85
CA VAL A 53 7.91 6.76 -1.61
C VAL A 53 8.45 5.60 -0.77
N GLU A 54 9.51 5.80 0.00
CA GLU A 54 10.06 4.78 0.89
C GLU A 54 9.06 4.37 1.99
N GLN A 55 8.37 5.32 2.59
CA GLN A 55 7.31 5.05 3.58
C GLN A 55 6.12 4.31 2.96
N MET A 56 5.75 4.66 1.74
CA MET A 56 4.68 3.96 1.01
C MET A 56 5.08 2.52 0.68
N ARG A 57 6.32 2.27 0.26
CA ARG A 57 6.83 0.90 0.04
C ARG A 57 6.81 0.09 1.34
N GLY A 58 7.21 0.70 2.46
CA GLY A 58 7.07 0.05 3.78
C GLY A 58 5.61 -0.23 4.16
N THR A 59 4.68 0.64 3.73
CA THR A 59 3.24 0.42 3.90
C THR A 59 2.75 -0.76 3.07
N SER A 60 3.21 -0.92 1.82
CA SER A 60 2.94 -2.09 0.98
C SER A 60 3.36 -3.39 1.65
N ASP A 61 4.57 -3.42 2.20
CA ASP A 61 5.09 -4.60 2.92
C ASP A 61 4.23 -4.93 4.14
N ALA A 62 3.84 -3.91 4.92
CA ALA A 62 2.96 -4.08 6.07
C ALA A 62 1.55 -4.57 5.69
N LEU A 63 0.97 -4.07 4.59
CA LEU A 63 -0.33 -4.52 4.07
C LEU A 63 -0.27 -5.98 3.63
N ASN A 64 0.78 -6.37 2.91
CA ASN A 64 0.99 -7.75 2.47
C ASN A 64 1.23 -8.69 3.66
N GLN A 65 1.98 -8.26 4.66
CA GLN A 65 2.17 -9.02 5.90
C GLN A 65 0.85 -9.17 6.66
N ALA A 66 0.03 -8.12 6.76
CA ALA A 66 -1.29 -8.20 7.38
C ALA A 66 -2.22 -9.17 6.61
N LEU A 67 -2.20 -9.11 5.27
CA LEU A 67 -2.98 -10.00 4.42
C LEU A 67 -2.61 -11.48 4.62
N SER A 68 -1.32 -11.80 4.76
CA SER A 68 -0.85 -13.17 5.02
C SER A 68 -1.37 -13.77 6.34
N GLN A 69 -1.79 -12.92 7.29
CA GLN A 69 -2.37 -13.34 8.56
C GLN A 69 -3.90 -13.51 8.49
N VAL A 70 -4.53 -13.14 7.38
CA VAL A 70 -5.99 -13.24 7.22
C VAL A 70 -6.37 -14.72 7.01
N PRO A 71 -7.16 -15.33 7.92
CA PRO A 71 -7.44 -16.77 7.87
C PRO A 71 -8.13 -17.19 6.57
N GLU A 72 -7.57 -18.16 5.85
CA GLU A 72 -8.22 -18.79 4.68
C GLU A 72 -9.61 -19.32 5.06
N GLN A 73 -10.59 -19.15 4.18
CA GLN A 73 -11.90 -19.77 4.41
C GLN A 73 -11.72 -21.29 4.36
N SER A 74 -11.79 -21.95 5.51
CA SER A 74 -12.01 -23.39 5.54
C SER A 74 -13.40 -23.65 4.99
N GLN A 75 -13.49 -24.13 3.75
CA GLN A 75 -14.73 -24.65 3.20
C GLN A 75 -15.13 -25.86 4.05
N GLN A 76 -16.26 -25.76 4.75
CA GLN A 76 -17.00 -26.89 5.29
C GLN A 76 -18.06 -27.31 4.28
#